data_AF-A0A8J6EG43-F1
#
_entry.id   AF-A0A8J6EG43-F1
#
_cell.length_a   1.000
_cell.length_b   1.000
_cell.length_c   1.000
_cell.angle_alpha   90.00
_cell.angle_beta   90.00
_cell.angle_gamma   90.00
#
_symmetry.space_group_name_H-M   'P 1'
#
loop_
_entity.id
_entity.type
_entity.pdbx_description
1 polymer ?
#
loop_
_entity_poly.entity_id
_entity_poly.type
_entity_poly.pdbx_seq_one_letter_code
_entity_poly.pdbx_strand_id
1 'polypeptide(L)'
;MEDLARLFIWVLREYDEVDPIILSVGEEDEVSIKEAAESIVSAMDFKGKVLFDSTKSDGQFKKTASNAKLRKYLPDFKFTPFHQGKWCTMRGR
;
A
#
# COMPACT_ATOMS: atom_id res chain seq x y z
N MET A 1 -1.64 -7.42 -4.91
CA MET A 1 -2.43 -6.97 -6.08
C MET A 1 -3.90 -7.35 -6.00
N GLU A 2 -4.30 -8.35 -5.21
CA GLU A 2 -5.69 -8.84 -5.16
C GLU A 2 -6.70 -7.82 -4.62
N ASP A 3 -6.35 -7.04 -3.59
CA ASP A 3 -7.27 -6.06 -3.00
C ASP A 3 -7.64 -4.96 -3.99
N LEU A 4 -6.65 -4.44 -4.74
CA LEU A 4 -6.87 -3.44 -5.76
C LEU A 4 -7.78 -3.97 -6.87
N ALA A 5 -7.58 -5.22 -7.31
CA ALA A 5 -8.44 -5.84 -8.32
C ALA A 5 -9.90 -5.97 -7.84
N ARG A 6 -10.13 -6.37 -6.59
CA ARG A 6 -11.48 -6.43 -5.99
C ARG A 6 -12.13 -5.04 -5.93
N LEU A 7 -11.37 -4.03 -5.52
CA LEU A 7 -11.84 -2.64 -5.48
C LEU A 7 -12.15 -2.09 -6.88
N PHE A 8 -11.33 -2.40 -7.89
CA PHE A 8 -11.60 -2.01 -9.28
C PHE A 8 -12.89 -2.62 -9.82
N ILE A 9 -13.14 -3.91 -9.56
CA ILE A 9 -14.38 -4.57 -9.98
C ILE A 9 -15.58 -3.95 -9.28
N TRP A 10 -15.45 -3.60 -7.99
CA TRP A 10 -16.50 -2.92 -7.25
C TRP A 10 -16.80 -1.53 -7.82
N VAL A 11 -15.77 -0.72 -8.11
CA VAL A 11 -15.94 0.60 -8.74
C VAL A 11 -16.67 0.50 -10.09
N LEU A 12 -16.31 -0.48 -10.93
CA LEU A 12 -16.97 -0.67 -12.22
C LEU A 12 -18.45 -1.07 -12.14
N ARG A 13 -18.91 -1.61 -11.01
CA ARG A 13 -20.27 -2.14 -10.86
C ARG A 13 -21.19 -1.25 -10.03
N GLU A 14 -20.64 -0.64 -8.99
CA GLU A 14 -21.43 0.00 -7.92
C GLU A 14 -21.13 1.50 -7.77
N TYR A 15 -20.08 2.02 -8.42
CA TYR A 15 -19.67 3.42 -8.27
C TYR A 15 -20.13 4.28 -9.46
N ASP A 16 -21.27 4.94 -9.28
CA ASP A 16 -21.90 5.81 -10.29
C ASP A 16 -21.55 7.31 -10.16
N GLU A 17 -20.61 7.69 -9.29
CA GLU A 17 -20.18 9.10 -9.19
C GLU A 17 -19.18 9.47 -10.29
N VAL A 18 -19.31 10.69 -10.82
CA VAL A 18 -18.36 11.25 -11.81
C VAL A 18 -17.02 11.60 -11.16
N ASP A 19 -17.02 11.89 -9.85
CA ASP A 19 -15.81 12.24 -9.12
C ASP A 19 -14.90 11.03 -8.92
N PRO A 20 -13.57 11.16 -9.09
CA PRO A 20 -12.66 10.05 -8.85
C PRO A 20 -12.68 9.60 -7.39
N ILE A 21 -12.53 8.29 -7.18
CA ILE A 21 -12.39 7.68 -5.85
C ILE A 21 -10.94 7.27 -5.59
N ILE A 22 -10.44 7.60 -4.40
CA ILE A 22 -9.11 7.20 -3.94
C ILE A 22 -9.19 5.78 -3.37
N LEU A 23 -8.57 4.82 -4.06
CA LEU A 23 -8.43 3.42 -3.63
C LEU A 23 -7.08 3.23 -2.91
N SER A 24 -6.98 3.78 -1.70
CA SER A 24 -5.77 3.68 -0.87
C SER A 24 -6.11 3.09 0.51
N VAL A 25 -5.10 2.47 1.11
CA VAL A 25 -5.10 2.19 2.56
C VAL A 25 -5.19 3.51 3.33
N GLY A 26 -5.61 3.43 4.59
CA GLY A 26 -5.73 4.61 5.44
C GLY A 26 -4.37 5.23 5.75
N GLU A 27 -4.39 6.46 6.26
CA GLU A 27 -3.17 7.14 6.71
C GLU A 27 -2.50 6.38 7.85
N GLU A 28 -3.28 5.64 8.63
CA GLU A 28 -2.83 4.77 9.71
C GLU A 28 -1.99 3.57 9.24
N ASP A 29 -2.14 3.17 7.97
CA ASP A 29 -1.47 2.03 7.35
C ASP A 29 -0.38 2.48 6.35
N GLU A 30 -0.08 3.78 6.28
CA GLU A 30 1.04 4.30 5.49
C GLU A 30 2.37 3.79 6.05
N VAL A 31 3.19 3.20 5.20
CA VAL A 31 4.45 2.58 5.59
C VAL A 31 5.61 3.46 5.15
N SER A 32 6.53 3.75 6.06
CA SER A 32 7.70 4.57 5.73
C SER A 32 8.67 3.85 4.79
N ILE A 33 9.49 4.61 4.07
CA ILE A 33 10.56 4.05 3.21
C ILE A 33 11.49 3.13 4.03
N LYS A 34 11.75 3.48 5.29
CA LYS A 34 12.55 2.68 6.20
C LYS A 34 11.92 1.31 6.46
N GLU A 35 10.64 1.27 6.84
CA GLU A 35 9.92 0.01 7.10
C GLU A 35 9.77 -0.84 5.83
N ALA A 36 9.60 -0.19 4.67
CA ALA A 36 9.60 -0.86 3.38
C ALA A 36 10.95 -1.54 3.10
N ALA A 37 12.07 -0.84 3.34
CA ALA A 37 13.42 -1.38 3.18
C ALA A 37 13.72 -2.51 4.18
N GLU A 38 13.39 -2.33 5.46
CA GLU A 38 13.54 -3.36 6.49
C GLU A 38 12.78 -4.64 6.15
N SER A 39 11.58 -4.50 5.58
CA SER A 39 10.80 -5.65 5.15
C SER A 39 11.42 -6.40 3.96
N ILE A 40 12.06 -5.69 3.02
CA ILE A 40 12.75 -6.33 1.89
C ILE A 40 13.96 -7.10 2.40
N VAL A 41 14.73 -6.49 3.31
CA VAL A 41 15.90 -7.12 3.94
C VAL A 41 15.51 -8.39 4.69
N SER A 42 14.41 -8.35 5.44
CA SER A 42 13.85 -9.51 6.13
C SER A 42 13.37 -10.59 5.16
N ALA A 43 12.68 -10.22 4.07
CA ALA A 43 12.18 -11.17 3.09
C ALA A 43 13.29 -11.84 2.25
N MET A 44 14.40 -11.14 2.02
CA MET A 44 15.57 -11.66 1.28
C MET A 44 16.59 -12.36 2.19
N ASP A 45 16.32 -12.49 3.50
CA ASP A 45 17.25 -12.98 4.53
C ASP A 45 18.66 -12.33 4.44
N PHE A 46 18.68 -11.04 4.11
CA PHE A 46 19.91 -10.30 3.88
C PHE A 46 20.54 -9.89 5.21
N LYS A 47 21.76 -10.37 5.50
CA LYS A 47 22.49 -10.08 6.76
C LYS A 47 23.54 -8.97 6.66
N GLY A 48 23.61 -8.29 5.51
CA GLY A 48 24.52 -7.16 5.32
C GLY A 48 24.02 -5.88 6.01
N LYS A 49 24.89 -4.87 6.13
CA LYS A 49 24.49 -3.54 6.64
C LYS A 49 23.64 -2.80 5.61
N VAL A 50 22.49 -2.33 6.03
CA VAL A 50 21.63 -1.40 5.29
C VAL A 50 22.05 0.02 5.65
N LEU A 51 22.55 0.78 4.68
CA LEU A 51 22.93 2.17 4.84
C LEU A 51 21.92 3.03 4.07
N PHE A 52 21.21 3.90 4.80
CA PHE A 52 20.33 4.90 4.20
C PHE A 52 21.16 6.14 3.87
N ASP A 53 21.38 6.39 2.58
CA ASP A 53 22.13 7.54 2.10
C ASP A 53 21.22 8.79 2.09
N SER A 54 21.36 9.63 3.11
CA SER A 54 20.61 10.88 3.27
C SER A 54 21.14 12.03 2.40
N THR A 55 22.14 11.80 1.53
CA THR A 55 22.65 12.82 0.60
C THR A 55 21.75 13.00 -0.63
N LYS A 56 20.87 12.03 -0.88
CA LYS A 56 19.89 12.09 -1.97
C LYS A 56 18.62 12.77 -1.49
N SER A 57 18.01 13.56 -2.36
CA SER A 57 16.76 14.26 -2.08
C SER A 57 15.70 13.24 -1.66
N ASP A 58 15.21 13.35 -0.42
CA ASP A 58 13.94 12.73 -0.05
C ASP A 58 12.91 13.27 -1.04
N GLY A 59 12.31 12.37 -1.82
CA GLY A 59 11.26 12.72 -2.77
C GLY A 59 10.04 13.29 -2.04
N GLN A 60 8.87 13.23 -2.67
CA GLN A 60 7.65 13.70 -2.01
C GLN A 60 7.36 12.87 -0.75
N PHE A 61 7.54 13.49 0.42
CA PHE A 61 7.56 12.84 1.74
C PHE A 61 6.23 12.19 2.11
N LYS A 62 5.11 12.73 1.62
CA LYS A 62 3.76 12.20 1.83
C LYS A 62 2.90 12.44 0.60
N LYS A 63 2.28 11.38 0.09
CA LYS A 63 1.10 11.45 -0.79
C LYS A 63 -0.09 10.98 0.02
N THR A 64 -0.41 11.73 1.07
CA THR A 64 -1.54 11.45 1.95
C THR A 64 -2.81 11.49 1.13
N ALA A 65 -3.33 10.31 0.83
CA ALA A 65 -4.50 10.13 -0.01
C ALA A 65 -5.66 9.75 0.89
N SER A 66 -6.58 10.69 1.11
CA SER A 66 -7.72 10.45 2.01
C SER A 66 -8.64 9.36 1.43
N ASN A 67 -8.74 8.23 2.13
CA ASN A 67 -9.65 7.15 1.78
C ASN A 67 -11.05 7.33 2.42
N ALA A 68 -11.37 8.54 2.92
CA ALA A 68 -12.65 8.82 3.56
C ALA A 68 -13.85 8.50 2.65
N LYS A 69 -13.73 8.79 1.35
CA LYS A 69 -14.77 8.42 0.37
C LYS A 69 -14.92 6.91 0.26
N LEU A 70 -13.82 6.16 0.18
CA LEU A 70 -13.85 4.69 0.15
C LEU A 70 -14.48 4.10 1.42
N ARG A 71 -14.10 4.60 2.60
CA ARG A 71 -14.65 4.14 3.90
C ARG A 71 -16.14 4.42 4.05
N LYS A 72 -16.67 5.46 3.39
CA LYS A 72 -18.11 5.74 3.37
C LYS A 72 -18.90 4.66 2.63
N TYR A 73 -18.35 4.14 1.53
CA TYR A 73 -19.01 3.08 0.74
C TYR A 73 -18.73 1.68 1.27
N LEU A 74 -17.51 1.44 1.74
CA LEU A 74 -17.01 0.14 2.16
C LEU A 74 -16.36 0.23 3.55
N PRO A 75 -17.14 0.46 4.62
CA PRO A 75 -16.60 0.58 5.98
C PRO A 75 -15.92 -0.71 6.46
N ASP A 76 -16.49 -1.86 6.09
CA ASP A 76 -16.04 -3.19 6.54
C ASP A 76 -14.97 -3.83 5.64
N PHE A 77 -14.51 -3.15 4.58
CA PHE A 77 -13.48 -3.68 3.71
C PHE A 77 -12.15 -3.79 4.46
N LYS A 78 -11.66 -5.03 4.57
CA LYS A 78 -10.37 -5.34 5.20
C LYS A 78 -9.32 -5.51 4.11
N PHE A 79 -8.35 -4.61 4.10
CA PHE A 79 -7.16 -4.75 3.26
C PHE A 79 -6.31 -5.92 3.74
N THR A 80 -5.62 -6.57 2.80
CA THR A 80 -4.64 -7.59 3.13
C THR A 80 -3.50 -6.93 3.91
N PRO A 81 -3.14 -7.44 5.10
CA PRO A 81 -2.06 -6.87 5.90
C PRO A 81 -0.77 -6.77 5.09
N PHE A 82 -0.06 -5.65 5.25
CA PHE A 82 1.15 -5.34 4.49
C PHE A 82 2.22 -6.45 4.55
N HIS A 83 2.34 -7.13 5.69
CA HIS A 83 3.27 -8.24 5.87
C HIS A 83 2.91 -9.51 5.06
N GLN A 84 1.63 -9.70 4.73
CA GLN A 84 1.12 -10.90 4.05
C GLN A 84 1.14 -10.74 2.52
N GLY A 85 0.83 -9.54 2.00
CA GLY A 85 0.88 -9.25 0.56
C GLY A 85 2.31 -9.32 -0.04
N LYS A 86 3.33 -9.10 0.79
CA LYS A 86 4.75 -9.15 0.43
C LYS A 86 5.25 -10.56 0.12
N TRP A 87 4.84 -11.54 0.91
CA TRP A 87 5.31 -12.92 0.75
C TRP A 87 4.82 -13.54 -0.57
N CYS A 88 3.60 -13.19 -0.99
CA CYS A 88 3.01 -13.66 -2.23
C CYS A 88 3.59 -12.97 -3.48
N THR A 89 4.09 -11.72 -3.36
CA THR A 89 4.66 -10.98 -4.49
C THR A 89 6.15 -11.32 -4.72
N MET A 90 6.90 -11.61 -3.66
CA MET A 90 8.33 -11.95 -3.77
C MET A 90 8.61 -13.41 -4.14
N ARG A 91 7.65 -14.33 -3.93
CA ARG A 91 7.64 -15.63 -4.59
C ARG A 91 6.87 -15.51 -5.91
N GLY A 92 7.55 -15.05 -6.95
CA GLY A 92 7.09 -15.36 -8.30
C GLY A 92 6.88 -16.87 -8.43
N ARG A 93 5.72 -17.28 -8.96
CA ARG A 93 5.61 -18.61 -9.56
C ARG A 93 6.58 -18.75 -10.72
#